data_AF-E3J1Z9-F1
#
_entry.id   AF-E3J1Z9-F1
#
_cell.length_a   1.000
_cell.length_b   1.000
_cell.length_c   1.000
_cell.angle_alpha   90.00
_cell.angle_beta   90.00
_cell.angle_gamma   90.00
#
_symmetry.space_group_name_H-M   'P 1'
#
loop_
_entity.id
_entity.type
_entity.pdbx_description
1 polymer ?
#
loop_
_entity_poly.entity_id
_entity_poly.type
_entity_poly.pdbx_seq_one_letter_code
_entity_poly.pdbx_strand_id
1 'polypeptide(L)'
;MAESEPAEQRRPLLKLVRGDATPEEIAAIVAVLAAHAAANAGPAPRPARSVWADRGYAMRVGTAPGPSGWRNAGRVASMRSG
;
A
#
# COMPACT_ATOMS: atom_id res chain seq x y z
N MET A 1 -31.61 12.23 3.19
CA MET A 1 -31.83 10.97 2.44
C MET A 1 -31.04 11.10 1.16
N ALA A 2 -29.80 10.61 1.15
CA ALA A 2 -29.01 10.50 -0.07
C ALA A 2 -28.98 9.01 -0.40
N GLU A 3 -29.68 8.64 -1.46
CA GLU A 3 -29.76 7.28 -1.98
C GLU A 3 -28.33 6.82 -2.31
N SER A 4 -27.89 5.76 -1.64
CA SER A 4 -26.66 5.06 -1.97
C SER A 4 -26.88 4.37 -3.31
N GLU A 5 -26.29 4.89 -4.39
CA GLU A 5 -26.19 4.18 -5.67
C GLU A 5 -25.80 2.71 -5.40
N PRO A 6 -26.56 1.73 -5.93
CA PRO A 6 -26.39 0.34 -5.54
C PRO A 6 -24.99 -0.10 -5.93
N ALA A 7 -24.34 -0.87 -5.06
CA ALA A 7 -23.06 -1.51 -5.32
C ALA A 7 -23.22 -2.55 -6.44
N GLU A 8 -23.42 -2.09 -7.66
CA GLU A 8 -23.53 -2.84 -8.89
C GLU A 8 -22.19 -3.54 -9.12
N GLN A 9 -22.04 -4.69 -8.45
CA GLN A 9 -21.28 -5.86 -8.87
C GLN A 9 -19.94 -5.51 -9.55
N ARG A 10 -19.00 -4.94 -8.79
CA ARG A 10 -17.60 -4.87 -9.24
C ARG A 10 -17.10 -6.28 -9.47
N ARG A 11 -17.07 -6.69 -10.74
CA ARG A 11 -16.46 -7.95 -11.15
C ARG A 11 -15.02 -7.96 -10.63
N PRO A 12 -14.59 -9.06 -10.01
CA PRO A 12 -13.25 -9.12 -9.44
C PRO A 12 -12.22 -8.97 -10.57
N LEU A 13 -11.24 -8.10 -10.37
CA LEU A 13 -10.15 -7.88 -11.33
C LEU A 13 -9.32 -9.14 -11.55
N LEU A 14 -9.32 -10.04 -10.56
CA LEU A 14 -8.64 -11.33 -10.60
C LEU A 14 -9.60 -12.41 -10.11
N LYS A 15 -9.72 -13.50 -10.88
CA LYS A 15 -10.51 -14.68 -10.50
C LYS A 15 -9.56 -15.83 -10.22
N LEU A 16 -9.65 -16.41 -9.04
CA LEU A 16 -8.97 -17.66 -8.73
C LEU A 16 -9.68 -18.79 -9.47
N VAL A 17 -8.96 -19.43 -10.39
CA VAL A 17 -9.47 -20.59 -11.13
C VAL A 17 -9.24 -21.88 -10.34
N ARG A 18 -8.13 -21.93 -9.59
CA ARG A 18 -7.68 -23.08 -8.80
C ARG A 18 -7.11 -22.60 -7.47
N GLY A 19 -7.51 -23.22 -6.35
CA GLY A 19 -7.17 -22.79 -4.98
C GLY A 19 -5.98 -23.52 -4.34
N ASP A 20 -5.47 -24.56 -4.99
CA ASP A 20 -4.39 -25.44 -4.53
C ASP A 20 -3.10 -25.26 -5.35
N ALA A 21 -2.71 -24.01 -5.62
CA ALA A 21 -1.46 -23.73 -6.31
C ALA A 21 -0.25 -24.24 -5.50
N THR A 22 0.71 -24.87 -6.16
CA THR A 22 1.92 -25.33 -5.47
C THR A 22 2.79 -24.13 -5.05
N PRO A 23 3.72 -24.29 -4.08
CA PRO A 23 4.65 -23.23 -3.70
C PRO A 23 5.44 -22.67 -4.89
N GLU A 24 5.81 -23.52 -5.85
CA GLU A 24 6.53 -23.14 -7.06
C GLU A 24 5.67 -22.27 -7.98
N GLU A 25 4.39 -22.61 -8.13
CA GLU A 25 3.45 -21.81 -8.93
C GLU A 25 3.19 -20.44 -8.30
N ILE A 26 3.06 -20.39 -6.97
CA ILE A 26 2.96 -19.12 -6.23
C ILE A 26 4.21 -18.27 -6.48
N ALA A 27 5.40 -18.88 -6.37
CA ALA A 27 6.66 -18.19 -6.63
C ALA A 27 6.75 -17.65 -8.06
N ALA A 28 6.31 -18.42 -9.05
CA ALA A 28 6.30 -17.99 -10.45
C ALA A 28 5.39 -16.76 -10.65
N ILE A 29 4.19 -16.75 -10.07
CA ILE A 29 3.26 -15.60 -10.15
C ILE A 29 3.89 -14.36 -9.51
N VAL A 30 4.46 -14.51 -8.30
CA VAL A 30 5.13 -13.40 -7.60
C VAL A 30 6.31 -12.87 -8.41
N ALA A 31 7.12 -13.75 -9.01
CA ALA A 31 8.26 -13.36 -9.84
C ALA A 31 7.83 -12.54 -11.06
N VAL A 32 6.77 -12.97 -11.76
CA VAL A 32 6.21 -12.23 -12.91
C VAL A 32 5.68 -10.86 -12.49
N LEU A 33 4.93 -10.78 -11.39
CA LEU A 33 4.40 -9.50 -10.90
C LEU A 33 5.52 -8.56 -10.45
N ALA A 34 6.55 -9.06 -9.78
CA ALA A 34 7.72 -8.28 -9.39
C ALA A 34 8.50 -7.77 -10.60
N ALA A 35 8.72 -8.62 -11.60
CA ALA A 35 9.38 -8.23 -12.86
C ALA A 35 8.58 -7.16 -13.60
N HIS A 36 7.25 -7.31 -13.67
CA HIS A 36 6.38 -6.31 -14.28
C HIS A 36 6.41 -4.98 -13.53
N ALA A 37 6.37 -5.01 -12.20
CA ALA A 37 6.48 -3.80 -11.37
C ALA A 37 7.83 -3.10 -11.55
N ALA A 38 8.93 -3.86 -11.63
CA ALA A 38 10.27 -3.32 -11.87
C ALA A 38 10.40 -2.69 -13.26
N ALA A 39 9.85 -3.33 -14.30
CA ALA A 39 9.86 -2.81 -15.66
C ALA A 39 9.07 -1.49 -15.82
N ASN A 40 8.01 -1.32 -15.01
CA ASN A 40 7.18 -0.12 -15.00
C ASN A 40 7.51 0.84 -13.84
N ALA A 41 8.66 0.64 -13.19
CA ALA A 41 9.07 1.52 -12.10
C ALA A 41 9.37 2.92 -12.65
N GLY A 42 8.54 3.89 -12.27
CA GLY A 42 8.83 5.30 -12.47
C GLY A 42 10.05 5.75 -11.65
N PRO A 43 10.53 6.99 -11.86
CA PRO A 43 11.62 7.55 -11.06
C PRO A 43 11.30 7.42 -9.56
N ALA A 44 12.32 7.04 -8.79
CA ALA A 44 12.16 6.83 -7.36
C ALA A 44 11.51 8.06 -6.72
N PRO A 45 10.43 7.89 -5.94
CA PRO A 45 9.78 9.02 -5.29
C PRO A 45 10.78 9.71 -4.37
N ARG A 46 10.73 11.05 -4.33
CA ARG A 46 11.56 11.83 -3.39
C ARG A 46 11.32 11.29 -1.97
N PRO A 47 12.38 11.10 -1.16
CA PRO A 47 12.23 10.56 0.19
C PRO A 47 11.17 11.37 0.94
N ALA A 48 10.17 10.66 1.47
CA ALA A 48 9.13 11.29 2.26
C ALA A 48 9.78 11.89 3.52
N ARG A 49 9.33 13.09 3.93
CA ARG A 49 9.72 13.62 5.25
C ARG A 49 9.29 12.60 6.31
N SER A 50 10.21 12.25 7.20
CA SER A 50 9.93 11.36 8.32
C SER A 50 8.82 11.96 9.18
N VAL A 51 7.74 11.21 9.36
CA VAL A 51 6.64 11.57 10.26
C VAL A 51 7.16 11.71 11.71
N TRP A 52 8.19 10.94 12.07
CA TRP A 52 8.85 11.02 13.37
C TRP A 52 9.73 12.27 13.56
N ALA A 53 10.18 12.89 12.46
CA ALA A 53 10.94 14.14 12.50
C ALA A 53 10.04 15.39 12.49
N ASP A 54 8.72 15.21 12.43
CA ASP A 54 7.77 16.32 12.42
C ASP A 54 7.62 16.91 13.83
N ARG A 55 7.95 18.20 13.95
CA ARG A 55 7.88 18.95 15.22
C ARG A 55 6.46 19.00 15.81
N GLY A 56 5.41 18.84 15.01
CA GLY A 56 4.03 18.76 15.50
C GLY A 56 3.79 17.55 16.41
N TYR A 57 4.48 16.44 16.17
CA TYR A 57 4.44 15.26 17.05
C TYR A 57 5.22 15.49 18.35
N ALA A 58 6.31 16.26 18.32
CA ALA A 58 7.04 16.68 19.52
C ALA A 58 6.21 17.60 20.42
N MET A 59 5.23 18.31 19.85
CA MET A 59 4.30 19.20 20.56
C MET A 59 3.02 18.49 21.06
N ARG A 60 2.96 17.14 21.04
CA ARG A 60 1.80 16.33 21.44
C ARG A 60 0.48 16.81 20.81
N VAL A 61 0.49 17.11 19.51
CA VAL A 61 -0.77 17.23 18.77
C VAL A 61 -1.33 15.82 18.62
N GLY A 62 -2.40 15.52 19.35
CA GLY A 62 -3.06 14.21 19.28
C GLY A 62 -3.44 13.89 17.85
N THR A 63 -3.04 12.72 17.35
CA THR A 63 -3.52 12.24 16.05
C THR A 63 -5.01 11.97 16.18
N ALA A 64 -5.84 12.80 15.54
CA ALA A 64 -7.27 12.55 15.47
C ALA A 64 -7.51 11.16 14.84
N PRO A 65 -8.39 10.33 15.41
CA PRO A 65 -8.83 9.10 14.75
C PRO A 65 -9.41 9.45 13.39
N GLY A 66 -8.82 8.91 12.31
CA GLY A 66 -9.27 9.23 10.97
C GLY A 66 -8.42 8.57 9.88
N PRO A 67 -8.87 8.64 8.61
CA PRO A 67 -8.19 8.01 7.47
C PRO A 67 -6.74 8.46 7.30
N SER A 68 -6.39 9.66 7.77
CA SER A 68 -5.01 10.18 7.77
C SER A 68 -4.14 9.53 8.86
N GLY A 69 -4.71 9.06 9.98
CA GLY A 69 -3.99 8.39 11.06
C GLY A 69 -3.37 7.05 10.62
N TRP A 70 -4.15 6.21 9.94
CA TRP A 70 -3.64 4.95 9.36
C TRP A 70 -2.61 5.18 8.24
N ARG A 71 -2.78 6.23 7.43
CA ARG A 71 -1.79 6.59 6.38
C ARG A 71 -0.43 6.98 6.96
N ASN A 72 -0.40 7.50 8.18
CA ASN A 72 0.84 7.86 8.87
C ASN A 72 1.51 6.67 9.57
N ALA A 73 0.76 5.61 9.90
CA ALA A 73 1.30 4.39 10.51
C ALA A 73 2.25 3.60 9.57
N GLY A 74 2.04 3.69 8.24
CA GLY A 74 2.81 2.95 7.23
C GLY A 74 4.05 3.66 6.68
N ARG A 75 4.35 4.91 7.08
CA ARG A 75 5.56 5.65 6.62
C ARG A 75 6.80 5.38 7.49
N VAL A 76 6.91 4.17 8.04
CA VAL A 76 8.15 3.65 8.60
C VAL A 76 8.81 2.81 7.52
N ALA A 77 9.88 3.34 6.93
CA ALA A 77 11.06 2.62 6.43
C ALA A 77 11.72 3.39 5.28
N SER A 78 12.51 4.40 5.62
CA SER A 78 13.70 4.72 4.83
C SER A 78 14.85 4.96 5.80
N MET A 79 15.18 3.94 6.58
CA MET A 79 16.29 3.95 7.53
C MET A 79 17.23 2.80 7.20
N ARG A 80 17.75 2.77 5.96
CA ARG A 80 19.05 2.15 5.61
C ARG A 80 19.43 2.52 4.18
N SER A 81 20.12 3.64 4.02
CA SER A 81 21.02 3.91 2.88
C SER A 81 21.99 4.97 3.35
N GLY A 82 23.07 4.47 3.95
CA GLY A 82 24.31 5.14 4.26
C GLY A 82 25.41 4.11 4.00
#